data_AF-G3IF48-F1
#
_entry.id   AF-G3IF48-F1
#
_cell.length_a   1.000
_cell.length_b   1.000
_cell.length_c   1.000
_cell.angle_alpha   90.00
_cell.angle_beta   90.00
_cell.angle_gamma   90.00
#
_symmetry.space_group_name_H-M   'P 1'
#
loop_
_entity.id
_entity.type
_entity.pdbx_description
1 polymer ?
#
loop_
_entity_poly.entity_id
_entity_poly.type
_entity_poly.pdbx_seq_one_letter_code
_entity_poly.pdbx_strand_id
1 'polypeptide(L)'
;MSILKDRGFTENLTFGWDGPSWRLFTALKLLCLEAEKFMSWKKVLLGEVISDTNEKTSLGMAQRICSDFIEETQAVLRKVSDLKEGKTLPTHQLSLVEALRMEELRILQASAVIVSSSRARCP
;
A
#
# COMPACT_ATOMS: atom_id res chain seq x y z
N MET A 1 20.15 -0.51 2.01
CA MET A 1 19.23 0.18 2.95
C MET A 1 19.54 1.68 3.13
N SER A 2 20.78 2.16 2.99
CA SER A 2 21.09 3.61 3.14
C SER A 2 20.35 4.49 2.13
N ILE A 3 20.34 4.14 0.84
CA ILE A 3 19.72 4.98 -0.22
C ILE A 3 18.26 5.34 0.06
N LEU A 4 17.43 4.40 0.54
CA LEU A 4 16.02 4.68 0.85
C LEU A 4 15.90 5.63 2.04
N LYS A 5 16.70 5.42 3.09
CA LYS A 5 16.71 6.24 4.30
C LYS A 5 17.25 7.64 4.03
N ASP A 6 18.40 7.73 3.37
CA ASP A 6 19.10 8.98 3.03
C ASP A 6 18.27 9.89 2.10
N ARG A 7 17.29 9.31 1.39
CA ARG A 7 16.42 10.02 0.44
C ARG A 7 14.97 10.15 0.91
N GLY A 8 14.65 9.77 2.16
CA GLY A 8 13.32 9.96 2.74
C GLY A 8 12.23 9.02 2.18
N PHE A 9 12.63 7.84 1.67
CA PHE A 9 11.71 6.79 1.21
C PHE A 9 11.44 5.72 2.28
N THR A 10 11.66 6.04 3.55
CA THR A 10 11.30 5.19 4.70
C THR A 10 10.10 5.72 5.47
N GLU A 11 9.56 6.87 5.08
CA GLU A 11 8.47 7.56 5.76
C GLU A 11 7.34 7.88 4.78
N ASN A 12 6.12 8.03 5.31
CA ASN A 12 4.92 8.38 4.54
C ASN A 12 4.66 7.43 3.34
N LEU A 13 4.92 6.14 3.54
CA LEU A 13 4.61 5.08 2.58
C LEU A 13 3.16 4.67 2.76
N THR A 14 2.26 5.34 2.05
CA THR A 14 0.81 5.19 2.27
C THR A 14 0.08 4.71 1.02
N PHE A 15 -1.09 4.11 1.25
CA PHE A 15 -2.18 4.02 0.28
C PHE A 15 -3.18 5.13 0.56
N GLY A 16 -3.71 5.72 -0.50
CA GLY A 16 -4.76 6.74 -0.46
C GLY A 16 -5.87 6.42 -1.46
N TRP A 17 -6.83 7.33 -1.56
CA TRP A 17 -7.94 7.23 -2.52
C TRP A 17 -7.48 7.10 -3.97
N ASP A 18 -6.32 7.69 -4.29
CA ASP A 18 -5.70 7.67 -5.62
C ASP A 18 -4.68 6.54 -5.81
N GLY A 19 -4.66 5.55 -4.91
CA GLY A 19 -3.73 4.43 -4.99
C GLY A 19 -2.52 4.58 -4.06
N PRO A 20 -1.42 3.83 -4.32
CA PRO A 20 -0.19 3.98 -3.56
C PRO A 20 0.39 5.37 -3.77
N SER A 21 0.84 6.00 -2.70
CA SER A 21 1.62 7.24 -2.79
C SER A 21 2.82 7.06 -3.71
N TRP A 22 3.22 8.14 -4.38
CA TRP A 22 4.41 8.12 -5.24
C TRP A 22 5.67 7.64 -4.49
N ARG A 23 5.79 7.96 -3.19
CA ARG A 23 6.90 7.47 -2.35
C ARG A 23 6.87 5.96 -2.17
N LEU A 24 5.72 5.39 -1.83
CA LEU A 24 5.56 3.93 -1.72
C LEU A 24 5.91 3.26 -3.05
N PHE A 25 5.37 3.75 -4.15
CA PHE A 25 5.59 3.12 -5.45
C PHE A 25 7.06 3.22 -5.91
N THR A 26 7.71 4.37 -5.74
CA THR A 26 9.14 4.56 -6.04
C THR A 26 10.02 3.68 -5.15
N ALA A 27 9.70 3.53 -3.86
CA ALA A 27 10.42 2.63 -2.97
C ALA A 27 10.32 1.18 -3.45
N LEU A 28 9.12 0.72 -3.86
CA LEU A 28 8.92 -0.61 -4.42
C LEU A 28 9.70 -0.79 -5.74
N LYS A 29 9.70 0.20 -6.63
CA LYS A 29 10.51 0.14 -7.86
C LYS A 29 12.00 -0.02 -7.57
N LEU A 30 12.53 0.71 -6.59
CA LEU A 30 13.93 0.57 -6.17
C LEU A 30 14.22 -0.82 -5.58
N LEU A 31 13.30 -1.36 -4.77
CA LEU A 31 13.45 -2.68 -4.15
C LEU A 31 13.30 -3.83 -5.16
N CYS A 32 12.52 -3.62 -6.22
CA CYS A 32 12.28 -4.60 -7.29
C CYS A 32 13.21 -4.40 -8.49
N LEU A 33 14.24 -3.55 -8.39
CA LEU A 33 15.14 -3.25 -9.50
C LEU A 33 16.05 -4.45 -9.77
N GLU A 34 16.18 -4.85 -11.04
CA GLU A 34 17.08 -5.93 -11.41
C GLU A 34 18.53 -5.53 -11.13
N ALA A 35 19.37 -6.47 -10.70
CA ALA A 35 20.72 -6.20 -10.23
C ALA A 35 21.58 -5.52 -11.31
N GLU A 36 21.44 -5.97 -12.56
CA GLU A 36 22.10 -5.41 -13.72
C GLU A 36 21.63 -3.99 -14.07
N LYS A 37 20.45 -3.57 -13.60
CA LYS A 37 19.89 -2.22 -13.81
C LYS A 37 20.09 -1.31 -12.62
N PHE A 38 20.77 -1.76 -11.56
CA PHE A 38 20.93 -1.01 -10.33
C PHE A 38 21.53 0.39 -10.54
N MET A 39 22.46 0.55 -11.50
CA MET A 39 23.06 1.86 -11.82
C MET A 39 22.03 2.93 -12.26
N SER A 40 20.83 2.51 -12.67
CA SER A 40 19.73 3.39 -13.04
C SER A 40 18.86 3.83 -11.86
N TRP A 41 19.22 3.53 -10.61
CA TRP A 41 18.41 3.88 -9.42
C TRP A 41 18.05 5.37 -9.33
N LYS A 42 18.92 6.27 -9.80
CA LYS A 42 18.64 7.72 -9.84
C LYS A 42 17.49 8.06 -10.78
N LYS A 43 17.39 7.35 -11.90
CA LYS A 43 16.31 7.51 -12.88
C LYS A 43 14.96 7.09 -12.28
N VAL A 44 14.95 6.01 -11.48
CA VAL A 44 13.75 5.60 -10.71
C VAL A 44 13.28 6.73 -9.80
N LEU A 45 14.20 7.42 -9.11
CA LEU A 45 13.85 8.55 -8.25
C LEU A 45 13.28 9.76 -9.00
N LEU A 46 13.60 9.90 -10.29
CA LEU A 46 13.04 10.92 -11.17
C LEU A 46 11.70 10.48 -11.79
N GLY A 47 11.22 9.27 -11.47
CA GLY A 47 9.99 8.71 -12.00
C GLY A 47 10.13 8.03 -13.36
N GLU A 48 11.36 7.79 -13.84
CA GLU A 48 11.57 7.10 -15.11
C GLU A 48 11.22 5.60 -15.01
N VAL A 49 10.70 5.07 -16.11
CA VAL A 49 10.47 3.64 -16.31
C VAL A 49 11.78 2.98 -16.72
N ILE A 50 12.23 1.99 -15.94
CA ILE A 50 13.52 1.31 -16.19
C ILE A 50 13.33 0.02 -16.98
N SER A 51 12.28 -0.74 -16.68
CA SER A 51 11.95 -1.98 -17.39
C SER A 51 10.51 -2.42 -17.09
N ASP A 52 9.90 -3.14 -18.04
CA ASP A 52 8.57 -3.72 -17.86
C ASP A 52 8.55 -4.71 -16.68
N THR A 53 9.62 -5.48 -16.49
CA THR A 53 9.77 -6.41 -15.36
C THR A 53 9.76 -5.66 -14.03
N ASN A 54 10.44 -4.52 -13.92
CA ASN A 54 10.45 -3.71 -12.70
C ASN A 54 9.07 -3.10 -12.43
N GLU A 55 8.40 -2.55 -13.45
CA GLU A 55 7.03 -2.03 -13.32
C GLU A 55 6.05 -3.12 -12.88
N LYS A 56 6.04 -4.27 -13.55
CA LYS A 56 5.15 -5.40 -13.24
C LYS A 56 5.40 -5.94 -11.84
N THR A 57 6.67 -6.14 -11.46
CA THR A 57 7.01 -6.68 -10.15
C THR A 57 6.66 -5.69 -9.03
N SER A 58 6.97 -4.41 -9.19
CA SER A 58 6.66 -3.38 -8.19
C SER A 58 5.14 -3.17 -8.02
N LEU A 59 4.36 -3.17 -9.11
CA LEU A 59 2.90 -3.15 -9.04
C LEU A 59 2.33 -4.43 -8.39
N GLY A 60 2.89 -5.60 -8.71
CA GLY A 60 2.51 -6.85 -8.08
C GLY A 60 2.74 -6.82 -6.57
N MET A 61 3.87 -6.27 -6.13
CA MET A 61 4.15 -6.05 -4.71
C MET A 61 3.18 -5.06 -4.06
N ALA A 62 2.90 -3.92 -4.71
CA ALA A 62 1.92 -2.95 -4.21
C ALA A 62 0.53 -3.58 -4.05
N GLN A 63 0.12 -4.40 -5.02
CA GLN A 63 -1.16 -5.12 -4.95
C GLN A 63 -1.19 -6.08 -3.78
N ARG A 64 -0.14 -6.89 -3.60
CA ARG A 64 -0.06 -7.85 -2.49
C ARG A 64 -0.16 -7.16 -1.14
N ILE A 65 0.63 -6.10 -0.92
CA ILE A 65 0.61 -5.34 0.34
C ILE A 65 -0.78 -4.74 0.57
N CYS A 66 -1.41 -4.18 -0.48
CA CYS A 66 -2.75 -3.62 -0.37
C CYS A 66 -3.80 -4.69 -0.01
N SER A 67 -3.71 -5.87 -0.61
CA SER A 67 -4.58 -7.02 -0.29
C SER A 67 -4.37 -7.50 1.15
N ASP A 68 -3.12 -7.64 1.60
CA ASP A 68 -2.80 -8.05 2.97
C ASP A 68 -3.41 -7.06 3.99
N PHE A 69 -3.31 -5.75 3.74
CA PHE A 69 -3.93 -4.72 4.60
C PHE A 69 -5.45 -4.73 4.56
N ILE A 70 -6.07 -5.05 3.43
CA ILE A 70 -7.54 -5.22 3.34
C ILE A 70 -7.98 -6.37 4.24
N GLU A 71 -7.31 -7.52 4.15
CA GLU A 71 -7.62 -8.71 4.93
C GLU A 71 -7.44 -8.46 6.44
N GLU A 72 -6.35 -7.79 6.82
CA GLU A 72 -6.08 -7.39 8.21
C GLU A 72 -7.17 -6.44 8.72
N THR A 73 -7.52 -5.41 7.95
CA THR A 73 -8.55 -4.43 8.33
C THR A 73 -9.91 -5.10 8.50
N GLN A 74 -10.27 -6.02 7.61
CA GLN A 74 -11.51 -6.81 7.72
C GLN A 74 -11.50 -7.76 8.94
N ALA A 75 -10.34 -8.33 9.29
CA ALA A 75 -10.21 -9.13 10.50
C ALA A 75 -10.37 -8.30 11.77
N VAL A 76 -9.82 -7.08 11.81
CA VAL A 76 -10.01 -6.13 12.91
C VAL A 76 -11.47 -5.71 13.03
N LEU A 77 -12.13 -5.38 11.92
CA LEU A 77 -13.55 -5.02 11.91
C LEU A 77 -14.44 -6.11 12.52
N ARG A 78 -14.24 -7.37 12.12
CA ARG A 78 -14.97 -8.51 12.71
C ARG A 78 -14.79 -8.58 14.23
N LYS A 79 -13.55 -8.46 14.72
CA LYS A 79 -13.27 -8.45 16.16
C LYS A 79 -13.95 -7.28 16.89
N VAL A 80 -13.99 -6.10 16.28
CA VAL A 80 -14.66 -4.92 16.86
C VAL A 80 -16.17 -5.13 16.94
N SER A 81 -16.78 -5.72 15.90
CA SER A 81 -18.19 -6.08 15.90
C SER A 81 -18.52 -7.09 17.00
N ASP A 82 -17.74 -8.17 17.14
CA ASP A 82 -17.91 -9.18 18.20
C ASP A 82 -17.82 -8.56 19.61
N LEU A 83 -16.86 -7.65 19.83
CA LEU A 83 -16.70 -6.94 21.10
C LEU A 83 -17.88 -6.00 21.40
N LYS A 84 -18.50 -5.41 20.36
CA LYS A 84 -19.65 -4.52 20.52
C LYS A 84 -20.91 -5.29 20.93
N GLU A 85 -21.07 -6.52 20.42
CA GLU A 85 -22.15 -7.43 20.80
C GLU A 85 -21.98 -7.97 22.24
N GLY A 86 -20.73 -8.19 22.68
CA GLY A 86 -20.38 -8.72 24.01
C GLY A 86 -20.54 -7.76 25.21
N LYS A 87 -20.90 -6.48 25.01
CA LYS A 87 -21.22 -5.45 26.04
C LYS A 87 -20.17 -5.17 27.13
N THR A 88 -18.90 -5.52 26.97
CA THR A 88 -17.85 -5.32 28.02
C THR A 88 -17.09 -3.99 27.97
N LEU A 89 -17.20 -3.21 26.89
CA LEU A 89 -16.45 -1.96 26.63
C LEU A 89 -17.38 -0.76 26.36
N PRO A 90 -16.92 0.50 26.52
CA PRO A 90 -17.73 1.67 26.20
C PRO A 90 -18.11 1.69 24.71
N THR A 91 -19.40 1.54 24.42
CA THR A 91 -19.96 1.40 23.06
C THR A 91 -19.55 2.53 22.11
N HIS A 92 -19.39 3.75 22.62
CA HIS A 92 -18.96 4.92 21.83
C HIS A 92 -17.54 4.77 21.27
N GLN A 93 -16.58 4.32 22.09
CA GLN A 93 -15.18 4.16 21.65
C GLN A 93 -15.06 3.07 20.59
N LEU A 94 -15.75 1.95 20.77
CA LEU A 94 -15.81 0.87 19.77
C LEU A 94 -16.45 1.34 18.45
N SER A 95 -17.51 2.16 18.52
CA SER A 95 -18.16 2.70 17.33
C SER A 95 -17.25 3.64 16.55
N LEU A 96 -16.44 4.46 17.25
CA LEU A 96 -15.43 5.30 16.61
C LEU A 96 -14.35 4.47 15.93
N VAL A 97 -13.83 3.43 16.60
CA VAL A 97 -12.82 2.53 16.01
C VAL A 97 -13.39 1.83 14.78
N GLU A 98 -14.62 1.32 14.84
CA GLU A 98 -15.31 0.71 13.71
C GLU A 98 -15.43 1.67 12.53
N ALA A 99 -15.86 2.91 12.77
CA ALA A 99 -15.98 3.93 11.73
C ALA A 99 -14.62 4.26 11.07
N LEU A 100 -13.55 4.40 11.86
CA LEU A 100 -12.20 4.65 11.34
C LEU A 100 -11.68 3.49 10.50
N ARG A 101 -11.88 2.25 10.96
CA ARG A 101 -11.46 1.04 10.21
C ARG A 101 -12.27 0.83 8.95
N MET A 102 -13.55 1.19 8.95
CA MET A 102 -14.37 1.18 7.74
C MET A 102 -13.87 2.18 6.70
N GLU A 103 -13.42 3.37 7.14
CA GLU A 103 -12.85 4.36 6.23
C GLU A 103 -11.50 3.92 5.67
N GLU A 104 -10.62 3.36 6.51
CA GLU A 104 -9.37 2.74 6.08
C GLU A 104 -9.62 1.63 5.03
N LEU A 105 -10.60 0.75 5.27
CA LEU A 105 -10.97 -0.30 4.33
C LEU A 105 -11.40 0.27 2.98
N ARG A 106 -12.19 1.35 2.96
CA ARG A 106 -12.63 1.99 1.71
C ARG A 106 -11.45 2.59 0.94
N ILE A 107 -10.52 3.24 1.64
CA ILE A 107 -9.29 3.77 1.04
C ILE A 107 -8.48 2.64 0.39
N LEU A 108 -8.26 1.54 1.13
CA LEU A 108 -7.51 0.40 0.63
C LEU A 108 -8.21 -0.26 -0.56
N GLN A 109 -9.54 -0.41 -0.54
CA GLN A 109 -10.32 -0.95 -1.66
C GLN A 109 -10.23 -0.07 -2.90
N ALA A 110 -10.37 1.26 -2.76
CA ALA A 110 -10.19 2.20 -3.86
C ALA A 110 -8.78 2.10 -4.46
N SER A 111 -7.76 2.06 -3.60
CA SER A 111 -6.38 1.86 -4.01
C SER A 111 -6.16 0.54 -4.76
N ALA A 112 -6.74 -0.57 -4.29
CA ALA A 112 -6.61 -1.88 -4.92
C ALA A 112 -7.18 -1.89 -6.35
N VAL A 113 -8.28 -1.17 -6.60
CA VAL A 113 -8.85 -1.01 -7.96
C VAL A 113 -7.87 -0.28 -8.88
N ILE A 114 -7.23 0.79 -8.39
CA ILE A 114 -6.26 1.58 -9.15
C ILE A 114 -5.01 0.75 -9.49
N VAL A 115 -4.48 0.01 -8.51
CA VAL A 115 -3.32 -0.87 -8.72
C VAL A 115 -3.64 -1.97 -9.73
N SER A 116 -4.80 -2.62 -9.60
CA SER A 116 -5.23 -3.68 -10.52
C SER A 116 -5.42 -3.16 -11.94
N SER A 117 -6.02 -1.99 -12.09
CA SER A 117 -6.21 -1.33 -13.39
C SER A 117 -4.87 -0.94 -14.03
N SER A 118 -3.91 -0.50 -13.22
CA SER A 118 -2.58 -0.12 -13.70
C SER A 118 -1.78 -1.33 -14.14
N ARG A 119 -1.88 -2.45 -13.42
CA ARG A 119 -1.26 -3.72 -13.82
C ARG A 119 -1.81 -4.26 -15.14
N ALA A 120 -3.12 -4.13 -15.38
CA ALA A 120 -3.74 -4.54 -16.63
C ALA A 120 -3.28 -3.71 -17.85
N ARG A 121 -2.76 -2.50 -17.62
CA ARG A 121 -2.23 -1.60 -18.66
C ARG A 121 -0.72 -1.72 -18.87
N CYS A 122 0.00 -2.46 -18.02
CA CYS A 122 1.43 -2.67 -18.22
C CYS A 122 1.67 -3.55 -19.47
N PRO A 123 2.54 -3.12 -20.41
CA PRO A 123 2.91 -3.91 -21.58
C PRO A 123 3.58 -5.22 -21.14
#